data_AF-A0A923Q317-F1
#
_entry.id   AF-A0A923Q317-F1
#
_cell.length_a   1.000
_cell.length_b   1.000
_cell.length_c   1.000
_cell.angle_alpha   90.00
_cell.angle_beta   90.00
_cell.angle_gamma   90.00
#
_symmetry.space_group_name_H-M   'P 1'
#
loop_
_entity.id
_entity.type
_entity.pdbx_description
1 polymer ?
#
loop_
_entity_poly.entity_id
_entity_poly.type
_entity_poly.pdbx_seq_one_letter_code
_entity_poly.pdbx_strand_id
1 'polypeptide(L)'
;MTESRNQGVTVDKSVKNLSREDGYQAGDLIEVTLNIQSAGDLRHMAMNDPIPAGANIVADAYGYYSSGQKSYSGYKFYFESLSNGSTIVKYQYQLNNPGVFKLPPTHVISRDGFFYGICVIERQAPADDEDRKKNRRGTEHHKSGGGSVTDRRDFRR
;
A
#
# COMPACT_ATOMS: atom_id res chain seq x y z
N MET A 1 -4.01 -22.60 24.56
CA MET A 1 -3.12 -21.78 23.73
C MET A 1 -3.26 -22.30 22.31
N THR A 2 -4.01 -21.61 21.45
CA THR A 2 -4.29 -22.08 20.09
C THR A 2 -3.11 -21.66 19.22
N GLU A 3 -2.18 -22.58 18.95
CA GLU A 3 -1.10 -22.30 18.01
C GLU A 3 -1.69 -22.13 16.60
N SER A 4 -1.35 -21.02 15.96
CA SER A 4 -1.72 -20.72 14.58
C SER A 4 -1.02 -21.73 13.66
N ARG A 5 -1.77 -22.74 13.19
CA ARG A 5 -1.28 -23.69 12.18
C ARG A 5 -1.39 -23.02 10.80
N ASN A 6 -0.36 -22.26 10.42
CA ASN A 6 -0.27 -21.64 9.10
C ASN A 6 -0.16 -22.76 8.05
N GLN A 7 -1.25 -23.06 7.34
CA GLN A 7 -1.24 -24.05 6.24
C GLN A 7 -0.75 -23.43 4.92
N GLY A 8 0.10 -22.40 5.02
CA GLY A 8 0.77 -21.78 3.87
C GLY A 8 -0.06 -20.71 3.18
N VAL A 9 -0.88 -19.95 3.91
CA VAL A 9 -1.49 -18.72 3.39
C VAL A 9 -0.89 -17.51 4.08
N THR A 10 -0.35 -16.60 3.28
CA THR A 10 0.18 -15.31 3.73
C THR A 10 -0.55 -14.20 2.97
N VAL A 11 -0.79 -13.06 3.63
CA VAL A 11 -1.48 -11.92 3.01
C VAL A 11 -0.66 -10.67 3.21
N ASP A 12 -0.06 -10.16 2.14
CA ASP A 12 0.60 -8.87 2.16
C ASP A 12 -0.41 -7.77 1.84
N LYS A 13 -0.56 -6.80 2.75
CA LYS A 13 -1.46 -5.65 2.60
C LYS A 13 -0.66 -4.40 2.30
N SER A 14 -1.01 -3.72 1.21
CA SER A 14 -0.53 -2.36 0.95
C SER A 14 -1.68 -1.39 0.83
N VAL A 15 -1.43 -0.17 1.30
CA VAL A 15 -2.42 0.91 1.33
C VAL A 15 -1.82 2.10 0.59
N LYS A 16 -2.58 2.65 -0.35
CA LYS A 16 -2.20 3.82 -1.14
C LYS A 16 -3.30 4.88 -1.08
N ASN A 17 -2.91 6.11 -0.79
CA ASN A 17 -3.82 7.25 -0.94
C ASN A 17 -3.94 7.61 -2.42
N LEU A 18 -5.16 7.60 -2.95
CA LEU A 18 -5.45 7.97 -4.34
C LEU A 18 -5.77 9.46 -4.49
N SER A 19 -6.10 10.15 -3.39
CA SER A 19 -6.49 11.56 -3.40
C SER A 19 -5.32 12.51 -3.25
N ARG A 20 -4.17 12.04 -2.73
CA ARG A 20 -2.98 12.85 -2.46
C ARG A 20 -1.71 12.01 -2.43
N GLU A 21 -0.56 12.69 -2.55
CA GLU A 21 0.76 12.07 -2.58
C GLU A 21 1.27 11.64 -1.19
N ASP A 22 0.94 12.38 -0.12
CA ASP A 22 1.40 12.09 1.24
C ASP A 22 0.31 12.37 2.29
N GLY A 23 0.37 11.60 3.38
CA GLY A 23 -0.55 11.69 4.51
C GLY A 23 -1.94 11.12 4.25
N TYR A 24 -2.79 11.28 5.27
CA TYR A 24 -4.17 10.81 5.29
C TYR A 24 -5.05 11.85 5.99
N GLN A 25 -6.18 12.22 5.37
CA GLN A 25 -7.20 13.07 5.97
C GLN A 25 -8.61 12.55 5.65
N ALA A 26 -9.58 13.05 6.39
CA ALA A 26 -10.98 12.85 6.06
C ALA A 26 -11.28 13.38 4.65
N GLY A 27 -12.07 12.64 3.90
CA GLY A 27 -12.39 12.84 2.49
C GLY A 27 -11.56 11.98 1.52
N ASP A 28 -10.39 11.48 1.94
CA ASP A 28 -9.48 10.76 1.05
C ASP A 28 -10.02 9.42 0.59
N LEU A 29 -9.78 9.13 -0.68
CA LEU A 29 -9.99 7.82 -1.27
C LEU A 29 -8.72 6.99 -1.14
N ILE A 30 -8.83 5.86 -0.46
CA ILE A 30 -7.73 4.97 -0.17
C ILE A 30 -7.93 3.66 -0.92
N GLU A 31 -6.90 3.21 -1.64
CA GLU A 31 -6.85 1.88 -2.24
C GLU A 31 -6.10 0.92 -1.34
N VAL A 32 -6.70 -0.23 -1.10
CA VAL A 32 -6.07 -1.37 -0.44
C VAL A 32 -5.78 -2.42 -1.48
N THR A 33 -4.55 -2.93 -1.49
CA THR A 33 -4.15 -4.12 -2.25
C THR A 33 -3.82 -5.25 -1.29
N LEU A 34 -4.51 -6.37 -1.46
CA LEU A 34 -4.29 -7.62 -0.74
C LEU A 34 -3.65 -8.62 -1.68
N ASN A 35 -2.40 -8.97 -1.42
CA ASN A 35 -1.67 -10.00 -2.14
C ASN A 35 -1.63 -11.28 -1.29
N ILE A 36 -2.43 -12.25 -1.70
CA ILE A 36 -2.65 -13.52 -1.02
C ILE A 36 -1.71 -14.54 -1.64
N GLN A 37 -0.73 -15.00 -0.88
CA GLN A 37 0.17 -16.07 -1.26
C GLN A 37 -0.34 -17.39 -0.69
N SER A 38 -0.50 -18.40 -1.54
CA SER A 38 -0.94 -19.74 -1.14
C SER A 38 0.12 -20.78 -1.53
N ALA A 39 0.50 -21.66 -0.60
CA ALA A 39 1.49 -22.71 -0.82
C ALA A 39 0.92 -24.00 -1.43
N GLY A 40 -0.40 -24.04 -1.66
CA GLY A 40 -1.10 -25.20 -2.22
C GLY A 40 -2.53 -24.84 -2.63
N ASP A 41 -3.26 -25.83 -3.13
CA ASP A 41 -4.64 -25.64 -3.60
C ASP A 41 -5.64 -25.69 -2.45
N LEU A 42 -6.08 -24.52 -2.01
CA LEU A 42 -7.02 -24.35 -0.90
C LEU A 42 -8.42 -24.04 -1.44
N ARG A 43 -9.46 -24.48 -0.74
CA ARG A 43 -10.85 -24.31 -1.19
C ARG A 43 -11.72 -23.75 -0.09
N HIS A 44 -12.77 -23.02 -0.50
CA HIS A 44 -13.77 -22.45 0.39
C HIS A 44 -13.15 -21.59 1.51
N MET A 45 -12.27 -20.69 1.11
CA MET A 45 -11.59 -19.77 2.00
C MET A 45 -12.40 -18.49 2.18
N ALA A 46 -12.35 -17.92 3.37
CA ALA A 46 -12.87 -16.58 3.64
C ALA A 46 -11.75 -15.72 4.24
N MET A 47 -11.67 -14.47 3.80
CA MET A 47 -10.75 -13.48 4.31
C MET A 47 -11.55 -12.29 4.85
N ASN A 48 -11.19 -11.80 6.02
CA ASN A 48 -11.78 -10.59 6.59
C ASN A 48 -10.70 -9.52 6.73
N ASP A 49 -10.87 -8.40 6.03
CA ASP A 49 -9.98 -7.25 6.11
C ASP A 49 -10.67 -6.05 6.80
N PRO A 50 -10.24 -5.67 8.00
CA PRO A 50 -10.80 -4.53 8.72
C PRO A 50 -10.52 -3.19 8.03
N ILE A 51 -11.44 -2.23 8.18
CA ILE A 51 -11.27 -0.84 7.74
C ILE A 51 -11.28 0.13 8.94
N PRO A 52 -10.68 1.33 8.81
CA PRO A 52 -10.76 2.38 9.83
C PRO A 52 -12.19 2.72 10.23
N ALA A 53 -12.41 3.03 11.50
CA ALA A 53 -13.74 3.35 12.00
C ALA A 53 -14.30 4.61 11.31
N GLY A 54 -15.49 4.50 10.74
CA GLY A 54 -16.13 5.56 9.97
C GLY A 54 -15.69 5.66 8.52
N ALA A 55 -14.77 4.80 8.06
CA ALA A 55 -14.50 4.67 6.64
C ALA A 55 -15.67 3.97 5.93
N ASN A 56 -15.88 4.31 4.65
CA ASN A 56 -16.92 3.72 3.81
C ASN A 56 -16.30 3.02 2.60
N ILE A 57 -16.66 1.77 2.35
CA ILE A 57 -16.24 1.06 1.13
C ILE A 57 -17.03 1.65 -0.05
N VAL A 58 -16.32 2.22 -1.03
CA VAL A 58 -16.95 3.03 -2.09
C VAL A 58 -17.43 2.21 -3.29
N ALA A 59 -16.84 1.03 -3.51
CA ALA A 59 -17.13 0.18 -4.66
C ALA A 59 -16.93 -1.30 -4.31
N ASP A 60 -17.43 -2.20 -5.16
CA ASP A 60 -17.05 -3.61 -5.06
C ASP A 60 -15.55 -3.76 -5.33
N ALA A 61 -14.95 -4.75 -4.69
CA ALA A 61 -13.56 -5.07 -4.95
C ALA A 61 -13.37 -5.57 -6.38
N TYR A 62 -12.14 -5.54 -6.83
CA TYR A 62 -11.73 -6.08 -8.11
C TYR A 62 -10.54 -7.04 -7.91
N GLY A 63 -10.41 -7.99 -8.82
CA GLY A 63 -9.50 -9.13 -8.68
C GLY A 63 -10.24 -10.44 -8.51
N TYR A 64 -9.53 -11.49 -8.11
CA TYR A 64 -10.10 -12.83 -8.03
C TYR A 64 -10.74 -13.08 -6.67
N TYR A 65 -12.06 -13.22 -6.64
CA TYR A 65 -12.85 -13.65 -5.48
C TYR A 65 -14.21 -14.16 -5.99
N SER A 66 -14.89 -15.02 -5.24
CA SER A 66 -16.20 -15.57 -5.64
C SER A 66 -17.37 -14.69 -5.19
N SER A 67 -17.28 -14.12 -3.98
CA SER A 67 -18.25 -13.14 -3.48
C SER A 67 -17.63 -12.26 -2.40
N GLY A 68 -18.24 -11.10 -2.17
CA GLY A 68 -17.78 -10.13 -1.19
C GLY A 68 -18.94 -9.58 -0.34
N GLN A 69 -18.66 -9.33 0.93
CA GLN A 69 -19.60 -8.71 1.87
C GLN A 69 -18.96 -7.47 2.50
N LYS A 70 -19.53 -6.30 2.20
CA LYS A 70 -19.14 -5.02 2.79
C LYS A 70 -19.80 -4.86 4.16
N SER A 71 -19.08 -4.30 5.10
CA SER A 71 -19.59 -3.92 6.42
C SER A 71 -18.90 -2.65 6.90
N TYR A 72 -19.45 -2.02 7.93
CA TYR A 72 -18.82 -0.86 8.58
C TYR A 72 -17.49 -1.22 9.28
N SER A 73 -17.30 -2.50 9.64
CA SER A 73 -16.09 -3.00 10.30
C SER A 73 -15.00 -3.46 9.33
N GLY A 74 -15.32 -3.67 8.06
CA GLY A 74 -14.39 -4.26 7.09
C GLY A 74 -15.05 -4.87 5.87
N TYR A 75 -14.22 -5.45 5.01
CA TYR A 75 -14.64 -6.19 3.83
C TYR A 75 -14.29 -7.67 4.01
N LYS A 76 -15.31 -8.53 3.89
CA LYS A 76 -15.12 -9.97 3.82
C LYS A 76 -15.15 -10.47 2.38
N PHE A 77 -14.15 -11.27 2.02
CA PHE A 77 -14.03 -11.93 0.72
C PHE A 77 -14.19 -13.43 0.89
N TYR A 78 -14.86 -14.07 -0.07
CA TYR A 78 -14.96 -15.51 -0.17
C TYR A 78 -14.24 -15.96 -1.44
N PHE A 79 -13.52 -17.07 -1.35
CA PHE A 79 -12.79 -17.68 -2.43
C PHE A 79 -13.22 -19.13 -2.55
N GLU A 80 -13.68 -19.52 -3.73
CA GLU A 80 -13.99 -20.93 -3.98
C GLU A 80 -12.73 -21.78 -4.04
N SER A 81 -11.67 -21.25 -4.67
CA SER A 81 -10.38 -21.89 -4.80
C SER A 81 -9.25 -20.85 -4.73
N LEU A 82 -8.19 -21.13 -3.98
CA LEU A 82 -6.91 -20.41 -4.05
C LEU A 82 -5.87 -21.41 -4.50
N SER A 83 -5.40 -21.27 -5.74
CA SER A 83 -4.32 -22.13 -6.26
C SER A 83 -2.98 -21.72 -5.68
N ASN A 84 -2.00 -22.61 -5.77
CA ASN A 84 -0.62 -22.26 -5.44
C ASN A 84 -0.17 -21.00 -6.21
N GLY A 85 0.41 -20.03 -5.50
CA GLY A 85 0.90 -18.76 -6.04
C GLY A 85 0.20 -17.54 -5.45
N SER A 86 0.18 -16.46 -6.23
CA SER A 86 -0.30 -15.13 -5.82
C SER A 86 -1.69 -14.84 -6.38
N THR A 87 -2.59 -14.44 -5.50
CA THR A 87 -3.92 -13.91 -5.83
C THR A 87 -4.02 -12.48 -5.34
N ILE A 88 -4.44 -11.56 -6.21
CA ILE A 88 -4.58 -10.15 -5.86
C ILE A 88 -6.06 -9.78 -5.79
N VAL A 89 -6.43 -9.13 -4.69
CA VAL A 89 -7.72 -8.46 -4.51
C VAL A 89 -7.44 -7.00 -4.15
N LYS A 90 -8.17 -6.09 -4.76
CA LYS A 90 -8.06 -4.66 -4.47
C LYS A 90 -9.44 -4.08 -4.21
N TYR A 91 -9.51 -3.15 -3.28
CA TYR A 91 -10.74 -2.43 -3.00
C TYR A 91 -10.42 -1.02 -2.51
N GLN A 92 -11.44 -0.18 -2.46
CA GLN A 92 -11.28 1.21 -2.07
C GLN A 92 -12.24 1.57 -0.95
N TYR A 93 -11.76 2.39 -0.02
CA TYR A 93 -12.59 3.02 1.00
C TYR A 93 -12.31 4.52 1.07
N GLN A 94 -13.32 5.28 1.45
CA GLN A 94 -13.19 6.70 1.78
C GLN A 94 -12.97 6.85 3.28
N LEU A 95 -11.93 7.58 3.69
CA LEU A 95 -11.75 8.02 5.08
C LEU A 95 -12.71 9.15 5.38
N ASN A 96 -13.47 9.08 6.48
CA ASN A 96 -14.38 10.17 6.85
C ASN A 96 -14.06 10.81 8.21
N ASN A 97 -13.23 10.15 9.02
CA ASN A 97 -12.89 10.62 10.36
C ASN A 97 -11.38 10.85 10.51
N PRO A 98 -10.95 11.97 11.11
CA PRO A 98 -9.55 12.16 11.50
C PRO A 98 -9.22 11.29 12.71
N GLY A 99 -8.01 10.71 12.75
CA GLY A 99 -7.53 9.96 13.90
C GLY A 99 -6.49 8.88 13.56
N VAL A 100 -5.95 8.25 14.59
CA VAL A 100 -5.10 7.07 14.48
C VAL A 100 -5.94 5.84 14.79
N PHE A 101 -6.04 4.92 13.83
CA PHE A 101 -6.86 3.73 13.96
C PHE A 101 -5.97 2.50 14.13
N LYS A 102 -6.17 1.75 15.21
CA LYS A 102 -5.54 0.44 15.38
C LYS A 102 -6.46 -0.60 14.77
N LEU A 103 -6.08 -1.11 13.60
CA LEU A 103 -6.84 -2.17 12.95
C LEU A 103 -6.41 -3.54 13.48
N PRO A 104 -7.36 -4.46 13.68
CA PRO A 104 -7.00 -5.86 13.83
C PRO A 104 -6.30 -6.36 12.56
N PRO A 105 -5.59 -7.48 12.64
CA PRO A 105 -5.01 -8.11 11.46
C PRO A 105 -6.06 -8.42 10.39
N THR A 106 -5.60 -8.64 9.17
CA THR A 106 -6.38 -9.40 8.20
C THR A 106 -6.31 -10.88 8.58
N HIS A 107 -7.46 -11.56 8.64
CA HIS A 107 -7.53 -12.99 8.98
C HIS A 107 -8.08 -13.79 7.80
N VAL A 108 -7.50 -14.97 7.58
CA VAL A 108 -8.00 -15.96 6.62
C VAL A 108 -8.45 -17.22 7.36
N ILE A 109 -9.68 -17.67 7.09
CA ILE A 109 -10.30 -18.86 7.69
C ILE A 109 -10.82 -19.77 6.58
N SER A 110 -10.76 -21.09 6.77
CA SER A 110 -11.46 -22.02 5.88
C SER A 110 -12.88 -22.28 6.39
N ARG A 111 -13.68 -22.91 5.54
CA ARG A 111 -15.00 -23.44 5.90
C ARG A 111 -15.01 -24.31 7.15
N ASP A 112 -13.90 -25.00 7.47
CA ASP A 112 -13.81 -25.89 8.63
C ASP A 112 -13.55 -25.15 9.96
N GLY A 113 -13.54 -23.82 9.94
CA GLY A 113 -13.40 -22.98 11.14
C GLY A 113 -11.97 -22.93 11.70
N PHE A 114 -11.00 -23.60 11.06
CA PHE A 114 -9.60 -23.41 11.37
C PHE A 114 -9.11 -22.05 10.82
N PHE A 115 -8.20 -21.40 11.55
CA PHE A 115 -7.52 -20.18 11.10
C PHE A 115 -6.30 -20.57 10.26
N TYR A 116 -6.18 -20.04 9.04
CA TYR A 116 -5.17 -20.46 8.06
C TYR A 116 -4.05 -19.44 7.88
N GLY A 117 -4.21 -18.23 8.42
CA GLY A 117 -3.18 -17.21 8.46
C GLY A 117 -3.67 -15.97 9.20
N ILE A 118 -2.76 -15.40 9.98
CA ILE A 118 -2.80 -14.00 10.42
C ILE A 118 -1.63 -13.36 9.70
N CYS A 119 -1.87 -12.32 8.91
CA CYS A 119 -0.77 -11.56 8.35
C CYS A 119 -1.02 -10.06 8.56
N VAL A 120 -0.01 -9.42 9.16
CA VAL A 120 0.09 -7.98 9.36
C VAL A 120 1.46 -7.60 8.85
N ILE A 121 1.56 -7.22 7.58
CA ILE A 121 2.62 -6.31 7.18
C ILE A 121 1.94 -5.19 6.41
N GLU A 122 1.51 -4.17 7.15
CA GLU A 122 1.10 -2.90 6.58
C GLU A 122 2.37 -2.19 6.10
N ARG A 123 2.69 -2.33 4.81
CA ARG A 123 3.61 -1.39 4.17
C ARG A 123 2.76 -0.21 3.71
N GLN A 124 2.82 0.91 4.43
CA GLN A 124 2.52 2.19 3.81
C GLN A 124 3.50 2.34 2.64
N ALA A 125 2.99 2.47 1.42
CA ALA A 125 3.82 2.86 0.31
C ALA A 125 4.49 4.19 0.70
N PRO A 126 5.83 4.29 0.69
CA PRO A 126 6.45 5.60 0.75
C PRO A 126 5.93 6.40 -0.45
N ALA A 127 5.58 7.67 -0.26
CA ALA A 127 5.39 8.58 -1.37
C ALA A 127 6.63 8.44 -2.28
N ASP A 128 6.43 8.03 -3.52
CA ASP A 128 7.51 7.73 -4.46
C ASP A 128 8.41 8.97 -4.69
N ASP A 129 9.45 9.14 -3.87
CA ASP A 129 10.42 10.26 -3.95
C ASP A 129 11.76 9.81 -4.57
N GLU A 130 11.77 8.71 -5.33
CA GLU A 130 12.96 8.11 -5.95
C GLU A 130 13.08 8.36 -7.47
N ASP A 131 12.25 9.22 -8.08
CA ASP A 131 12.43 9.60 -9.50
C ASP A 131 12.56 11.12 -9.75
N ARG A 132 12.42 11.95 -8.70
CA ARG A 132 12.47 13.42 -8.85
C ARG A 132 13.87 14.04 -8.76
N LYS A 133 14.93 13.28 -8.45
CA LYS A 133 16.28 13.84 -8.24
C LYS A 133 17.22 13.82 -9.45
N LYS A 134 16.82 13.31 -10.62
CA LYS A 134 17.73 13.21 -11.78
C LYS A 134 17.64 14.31 -12.85
N ASN A 135 16.67 15.23 -12.82
CA ASN A 135 16.50 16.19 -13.94
C ASN A 135 16.39 17.69 -13.56
N ARG A 136 17.00 18.11 -12.44
CA ARG A 136 17.15 19.54 -12.10
C ARG A 136 18.62 20.00 -11.97
N ARG A 137 19.50 19.48 -12.82
CA ARG A 137 20.83 20.08 -13.03
C ARG A 137 20.88 20.69 -14.42
N GLY A 138 20.59 21.99 -14.50
CA GLY A 138 20.71 22.69 -15.78
C GLY A 138 20.13 24.11 -15.84
N THR A 139 20.07 24.87 -14.75
CA THR A 139 19.85 26.32 -14.84
C THR A 139 20.56 27.05 -13.70
N GLU A 140 21.81 27.47 -13.90
CA GLU A 140 22.40 28.57 -13.14
C GLU A 140 22.83 29.67 -14.11
N HIS A 141 22.07 30.76 -14.08
CA HIS A 141 22.49 32.08 -14.52
C HIS A 141 22.80 32.88 -13.26
N HIS A 142 24.05 33.31 -13.07
CA HIS A 142 24.31 34.61 -12.43
C HIS A 142 25.66 35.21 -12.83
N LYS A 143 25.60 36.54 -13.03
CA LYS A 143 26.66 37.44 -13.49
C LYS A 143 27.71 37.76 -12.42
N SER A 144 28.87 38.20 -12.95
CA SER A 144 29.73 39.31 -12.49
C SER A 144 30.38 39.26 -11.10
N GLY A 145 31.72 39.27 -11.10
CA GLY A 145 32.57 39.72 -10.01
C GLY A 145 34.00 39.87 -10.49
N GLY A 146 34.51 41.10 -10.51
CA GLY A 146 35.88 41.43 -10.92
C GLY A 146 36.93 41.09 -9.86
N GLY A 147 38.17 40.94 -10.32
CA GLY A 147 39.36 40.81 -9.49
C GLY A 147 40.60 41.03 -10.35
N SER A 148 41.21 42.20 -10.20
CA SER A 148 42.53 42.55 -10.70
C SER A 148 43.61 41.76 -9.95
N VAL A 149 44.79 41.58 -10.57
CA VAL A 149 46.13 41.86 -10.01
C VAL A 149 47.25 41.19 -10.85
N THR A 150 48.13 42.06 -11.39
CA THR A 150 49.59 41.93 -11.72
C THR A 150 50.07 40.80 -12.63
N ASP A 151 51.18 40.87 -13.35
CA ASP A 151 52.18 41.87 -13.81
C ASP A 151 53.19 40.96 -14.55
N ARG A 152 53.68 41.37 -15.75
CA ARG A 152 55.06 41.15 -16.23
C ARG A 152 55.19 41.52 -17.71
N ARG A 153 55.77 42.72 -17.90
CA ARG A 153 57.00 43.06 -18.65
C ARG A 153 57.27 42.47 -20.05
N ASP A 154 57.93 43.35 -20.82
CA ASP A 154 58.82 43.13 -21.97
C ASP A 154 58.12 42.90 -23.33
N PHE A 155 58.53 43.48 -24.47
CA PHE A 155 59.67 44.32 -24.84
C PHE A 155 59.43 44.85 -26.28
N ARG A 156 59.84 46.10 -26.53
CA ARG A 156 60.43 46.67 -27.77
C ARG A 156 59.68 46.68 -29.13
N ARG A 157 59.68 47.93 -29.63
CA ARG A 157 59.85 48.46 -31.01
C ARG A 157 58.68 48.39 -31.97
#